data_AF-A0A3B3QXV0-F1
#
_entry.id   AF-A0A3B3QXV0-F1
#
_cell.length_a   1.000
_cell.length_b   1.000
_cell.length_c   1.000
_cell.angle_alpha   90.00
_cell.angle_beta   90.00
_cell.angle_gamma   90.00
#
_symmetry.space_group_name_H-M   'P 1'
#
loop_
_entity.id
_entity.type
_entity.pdbx_description
1 polymer ?
#
loop_
_entity_poly.entity_id
_entity_poly.type
_entity_poly.pdbx_seq_one_letter_code
_entity_poly.pdbx_strand_id
1 'polypeptide(L)'
;MKKRLIQISGFLLSTLGWLFVSCTMAMDSWKESQLGGLGGSYVIKVAWYWSNLWKDCFVDSTAVTNCRDYGVLWSVTYIQGVRGLLMGGLAFGFCGVILAFVGMECTYIGGSQRTNNKVLFAAAVFHFLGGEYEPPSALII
;
A
#
# COMPACT_ATOMS: atom_id res chain seq x y z
N MET A 1 12.33 -13.26 29.12
CA MET A 1 13.03 -12.87 27.88
C MET A 1 12.28 -13.24 26.60
N LYS A 2 11.83 -14.50 26.41
CA LYS A 2 11.15 -14.95 25.17
C LYS A 2 9.93 -14.10 24.74
N LYS A 3 9.07 -13.70 25.68
CA LYS A 3 7.85 -12.91 25.41
C LYS A 3 8.15 -11.54 24.76
N ARG A 4 9.12 -10.81 25.31
CA ARG A 4 9.52 -9.48 24.81
C ARG A 4 10.13 -9.56 23.41
N LEU A 5 10.91 -10.60 23.14
CA LEU A 5 11.49 -10.81 21.82
C LEU A 5 10.40 -10.96 20.75
N ILE A 6 9.41 -11.82 20.98
CA ILE A 6 8.29 -12.06 20.05
C ILE A 6 7.47 -10.79 19.83
N GLN A 7 7.22 -10.03 20.90
CA GLN A 7 6.47 -8.79 20.83
C GLN A 7 7.19 -7.71 20.01
N ILE A 8 8.49 -7.50 20.26
CA ILE A 8 9.30 -6.52 19.53
C ILE A 8 9.47 -6.95 18.07
N SER A 9 9.75 -8.23 17.81
CA SER A 9 9.88 -8.73 16.44
C SER A 9 8.57 -8.59 15.65
N GLY A 10 7.42 -8.87 16.30
CA GLY A 10 6.10 -8.70 15.68
C GLY A 10 5.77 -7.23 15.40
N PHE A 11 6.10 -6.32 16.32
CA PHE A 11 5.95 -4.88 16.11
C PHE A 11 6.81 -4.38 14.95
N LEU A 12 8.08 -4.79 14.87
CA LEU A 12 8.98 -4.41 13.79
C LEU A 12 8.48 -4.93 12.43
N LEU A 13 8.06 -6.20 12.36
CA LEU A 13 7.58 -6.80 11.12
C LEU A 13 6.30 -6.13 10.62
N SER A 14 5.34 -5.88 11.51
CA SER A 14 4.07 -5.23 11.16
C SER A 14 4.26 -3.77 10.74
N THR A 15 5.11 -3.02 11.45
CA THR A 15 5.43 -1.62 11.11
C THR A 15 6.19 -1.54 9.79
N LEU A 16 7.13 -2.45 9.54
CA LEU A 16 7.87 -2.49 8.28
C LEU A 16 6.96 -2.86 7.10
N GLY A 17 6.05 -3.82 7.29
CA GLY A 17 5.03 -4.16 6.29
C GLY A 17 4.17 -2.95 5.92
N TRP A 18 3.66 -2.23 6.92
CA TRP A 18 2.89 -1.00 6.69
C TRP A 18 3.72 0.09 5.96
N LEU A 19 5.00 0.24 6.32
CA LEU A 19 5.90 1.18 5.64
C LEU A 19 6.11 0.80 4.17
N PHE A 20 6.30 -0.48 3.84
CA PHE A 20 6.45 -0.90 2.45
C PHE A 20 5.20 -0.64 1.63
N VAL A 21 4.00 -0.90 2.16
CA VAL A 21 2.74 -0.55 1.48
C VAL A 21 2.65 0.97 1.25
N SER A 22 3.05 1.76 2.24
CA SER A 22 3.09 3.23 2.13
C SER A 22 4.06 3.69 1.03
N CYS A 23 5.24 3.08 0.94
CA CYS A 23 6.21 3.37 -0.11
C CYS A 23 5.71 2.98 -1.49
N THR A 24 5.07 1.81 -1.64
CA THR A 24 4.50 1.37 -2.93
C THR A 24 3.44 2.34 -3.44
N MET A 25 2.62 2.92 -2.56
CA MET A 25 1.67 3.99 -2.92
C MET A 25 2.34 5.22 -3.54
N ALA A 26 3.57 5.55 -3.13
CA ALA A 26 4.33 6.68 -3.66
C ALA A 26 5.15 6.33 -4.91
N MET A 27 5.29 5.05 -5.26
CA MET A 27 6.02 4.64 -6.45
C MET A 27 5.24 4.95 -7.73
N ASP A 28 5.98 5.36 -8.75
CA ASP A 28 5.45 5.70 -10.07
C ASP A 28 5.23 4.47 -10.97
N SER A 29 5.88 3.33 -10.67
CA SER A 29 5.84 2.13 -11.52
C SER A 29 4.88 1.07 -11.00
N TRP A 30 3.56 1.32 -11.07
CA TRP A 30 2.58 0.28 -10.74
C TRP A 30 2.31 -0.64 -11.93
N LYS A 31 2.29 -0.07 -13.14
CA LYS A 31 2.13 -0.82 -14.37
C LYS A 31 2.96 -0.16 -15.46
N GLU A 32 3.90 -0.93 -15.98
CA GLU A 32 4.78 -0.57 -17.09
C GLU A 32 4.31 -1.31 -18.35
N SER A 33 4.31 -0.64 -19.50
CA SER A 33 3.99 -1.26 -20.78
C SER A 33 4.98 -0.74 -21.83
N GLN A 34 5.85 -1.63 -22.29
CA GLN A 34 6.73 -1.34 -23.42
C GLN A 34 5.97 -1.63 -24.71
N LEU A 35 5.43 -0.59 -25.34
CA LEU A 35 4.97 -0.70 -26.73
C LEU A 35 6.21 -0.71 -27.63
N GLY A 36 6.89 -1.86 -27.71
CA GLY A 36 8.16 -1.96 -28.41
C GLY A 36 8.88 -3.30 -28.26
N GLY A 37 8.25 -4.40 -28.63
CA GLY A 37 8.94 -5.70 -28.75
C GLY A 37 8.07 -6.84 -29.27
N LEU A 38 8.15 -7.13 -30.58
CA LEU A 38 7.79 -8.40 -31.24
C LEU A 38 6.31 -8.84 -31.41
N GLY A 39 5.30 -7.97 -31.34
CA GLY A 39 3.92 -8.38 -31.66
C GLY A 39 3.05 -7.23 -32.13
N GLY A 40 2.68 -7.23 -33.40
CA GLY A 40 2.08 -6.09 -34.10
C GLY A 40 0.80 -5.50 -33.50
N SER A 41 0.84 -4.19 -33.25
CA SER A 41 -0.19 -3.26 -33.73
C SER A 41 0.34 -1.83 -33.70
N TYR A 42 0.04 -1.14 -34.79
CA TYR A 42 0.51 0.17 -35.22
C TYR A 42 -0.06 1.32 -34.35
N VAL A 43 0.45 1.53 -33.14
CA VAL A 43 0.24 2.84 -32.48
C VAL A 43 1.40 3.76 -32.86
N ILE A 44 1.14 4.59 -33.85
CA ILE A 44 2.00 5.67 -34.31
C ILE A 44 2.20 6.62 -33.10
N LYS A 45 3.42 6.76 -32.55
CA LYS A 45 3.90 7.77 -31.56
C LYS A 45 4.04 7.45 -30.05
N VAL A 46 4.09 6.20 -29.56
CA VAL A 46 4.39 5.95 -28.12
C VAL A 46 5.53 4.98 -27.94
N ALA A 47 6.62 5.43 -27.31
CA ALA A 47 7.83 4.62 -27.08
C ALA A 47 7.80 3.91 -25.71
N TRP A 48 7.21 4.54 -24.70
CA TRP A 48 7.15 3.99 -23.32
C TRP A 48 5.87 4.45 -22.64
N TYR A 49 5.13 3.53 -22.01
CA TYR A 49 3.93 3.85 -21.22
C TYR A 49 4.11 3.34 -19.80
N TRP A 50 3.82 4.20 -18.82
CA TRP A 50 3.82 3.85 -17.41
C TRP A 50 2.60 4.46 -16.72
N SER A 51 2.08 3.77 -15.72
CA SER A 51 0.94 4.24 -14.95
C SER A 51 1.11 3.90 -13.48
N ASN A 52 0.71 4.84 -12.62
CA ASN A 52 0.59 4.62 -11.18
C ASN A 52 -0.89 4.72 -10.76
N LEU A 53 -1.15 4.78 -9.46
CA LEU A 53 -2.51 4.95 -8.93
C LEU A 53 -3.11 6.34 -9.21
N TRP A 54 -2.28 7.34 -9.48
CA TRP A 54 -2.60 8.77 -9.53
C TRP A 54 -2.73 9.34 -10.96
N LYS A 55 -1.89 8.86 -11.87
CA LYS A 55 -1.68 9.36 -13.23
C LYS A 55 -1.24 8.26 -14.18
N ASP A 56 -1.49 8.47 -15.46
CA ASP A 56 -0.90 7.74 -16.59
C ASP A 56 0.05 8.65 -17.37
N CYS A 57 1.19 8.10 -17.77
CA CYS A 57 2.24 8.84 -18.46
C CYS A 57 2.77 8.05 -19.65
N PHE A 58 3.18 8.77 -20.70
CA PHE A 58 3.81 8.19 -21.86
C PHE A 58 4.95 9.06 -22.39
N VAL A 59 5.93 8.42 -23.02
CA VAL A 59 7.06 9.08 -23.67
C VAL A 59 6.91 8.92 -25.18
N ASP A 60 6.84 10.03 -25.91
CA ASP A 60 6.83 10.05 -27.38
C ASP A 60 8.28 9.93 -27.91
N SER A 61 8.42 9.63 -29.20
CA SER A 61 9.65 9.59 -30.00
C SER A 61 10.51 10.86 -29.98
N THR A 62 9.97 11.99 -29.53
CA THR A 62 10.71 13.23 -29.24
C THR A 62 11.39 13.23 -27.88
N ALA A 63 11.31 12.12 -27.13
CA ALA A 63 11.75 11.98 -25.75
C ALA A 63 11.07 12.96 -24.77
N VAL A 64 9.86 13.42 -25.11
CA VAL A 64 9.02 14.25 -24.25
C VAL A 64 8.05 13.36 -23.48
N THR A 65 8.03 13.50 -22.15
CA THR A 65 7.08 12.83 -21.26
C THR A 65 5.81 13.64 -21.12
N ASN A 66 4.69 13.04 -21.48
CA ASN A 66 3.35 13.60 -21.29
C ASN A 66 2.62 12.79 -20.22
N CYS A 67 2.12 13.46 -19.19
CA CYS A 67 1.40 12.83 -18.08
C CYS A 67 -0.02 13.39 -17.99
N ARG A 68 -0.96 12.51 -17.63
CA ARG A 68 -2.36 12.84 -17.41
C ARG A 68 -2.80 12.29 -16.06
N ASP A 69 -3.40 13.14 -15.23
CA ASP A 69 -3.94 12.72 -13.94
C ASP A 69 -5.31 12.05 -14.13
N TYR A 70 -5.59 10.99 -13.35
CA TYR A 70 -6.95 10.45 -13.31
C TYR A 70 -7.87 11.43 -12.59
N GLY A 71 -8.86 11.94 -13.33
CA GLY A 71 -9.87 12.83 -12.76
C GLY A 71 -10.62 12.20 -11.58
N VAL A 72 -11.04 13.03 -10.63
CA VAL A 72 -11.89 12.65 -9.47
C VAL A 72 -13.32 12.28 -9.86
N LEU A 73 -13.66 12.30 -11.16
CA LEU A 73 -14.97 11.86 -11.63
C LEU A 73 -15.13 10.35 -11.42
N TRP A 74 -16.26 9.96 -10.84
CA TRP A 74 -16.75 8.57 -10.70
C TRP A 74 -16.82 7.77 -12.01
N SER A 75 -16.52 8.38 -13.16
CA SER A 75 -16.43 7.72 -14.46
C SER A 75 -15.34 6.65 -14.53
N VAL A 76 -14.33 6.68 -13.65
CA VAL A 76 -13.28 5.65 -13.55
C VAL A 76 -13.48 4.85 -12.26
N THR A 77 -14.55 4.04 -12.23
CA THR A 77 -15.08 3.37 -11.02
C THR A 77 -14.07 2.44 -10.33
N TYR A 78 -13.24 1.73 -11.08
CA TYR A 78 -12.28 0.77 -10.51
C TYR A 78 -11.12 1.45 -9.77
N ILE A 79 -10.45 2.42 -10.41
CA ILE A 79 -9.27 3.09 -9.84
C ILE A 79 -9.65 3.91 -8.59
N GLN A 80 -10.82 4.54 -8.58
CA GLN A 80 -11.30 5.29 -7.40
C GLN A 80 -11.62 4.34 -6.23
N GLY A 81 -12.18 3.16 -6.51
CA GLY A 81 -12.41 2.12 -5.49
C GLY A 81 -11.11 1.64 -4.85
N VAL A 82 -10.11 1.28 -5.68
CA VAL A 82 -8.79 0.85 -5.22
C VAL A 82 -8.08 1.93 -4.40
N ARG A 83 -8.17 3.21 -4.81
CA ARG A 83 -7.64 4.34 -4.02
C ARG A 83 -8.26 4.43 -2.64
N GLY A 84 -9.59 4.41 -2.55
CA GLY A 84 -10.30 4.53 -1.28
C GLY A 84 -9.97 3.37 -0.34
N LEU A 85 -9.88 2.18 -0.91
CA LEU A 85 -9.54 0.95 -0.21
C LEU A 85 -8.09 1.00 0.33
N LEU A 86 -7.10 1.31 -0.52
CA LEU A 86 -5.70 1.51 -0.12
C LEU A 86 -5.53 2.59 0.97
N MET A 87 -6.18 3.74 0.83
CA MET A 87 -6.13 4.81 1.82
C MET A 87 -6.77 4.38 3.15
N GLY A 88 -7.87 3.63 3.09
CA GLY A 88 -8.51 3.02 4.25
C GLY A 88 -7.61 2.02 4.94
N GLY A 89 -7.00 1.10 4.19
CA GLY A 89 -6.06 0.11 4.70
C GLY A 89 -4.83 0.75 5.37
N LEU A 90 -4.27 1.80 4.75
CA LEU A 90 -3.17 2.58 5.33
C LEU A 90 -3.56 3.26 6.64
N ALA A 91 -4.78 3.79 6.75
CA ALA A 91 -5.28 4.40 7.98
C ALA A 91 -5.46 3.36 9.10
N PHE A 92 -6.04 2.19 8.79
CA PHE A 92 -6.16 1.09 9.75
C PHE A 92 -4.79 0.57 10.18
N GLY A 93 -3.84 0.42 9.25
CA GLY A 93 -2.46 0.05 9.55
C GLY A 93 -1.75 1.06 10.45
N PHE A 94 -1.94 2.36 10.21
CA PHE A 94 -1.37 3.43 11.05
C PHE A 94 -1.93 3.39 12.48
N CYS A 95 -3.26 3.23 12.63
CA CYS A 95 -3.89 2.99 13.93
C CYS A 95 -3.32 1.73 14.61
N GLY A 96 -3.09 0.67 13.84
CA GLY A 96 -2.43 -0.56 14.28
C GLY A 96 -1.04 -0.32 14.86
N VAL A 97 -0.19 0.46 14.18
CA VAL A 97 1.16 0.80 14.65
C VAL A 97 1.11 1.56 15.98
N ILE A 98 0.23 2.55 16.11
CA ILE A 98 0.07 3.33 17.35
C ILE A 98 -0.37 2.43 18.51
N LEU A 99 -1.40 1.63 18.29
CA LEU A 99 -1.91 0.72 19.31
C LEU A 99 -0.87 -0.34 19.69
N ALA A 100 -0.14 -0.87 18.71
CA ALA A 100 0.94 -1.83 18.95
C ALA A 100 2.02 -1.18 19.82
N PHE A 101 2.42 0.04 19.51
CA PHE A 101 3.42 0.79 20.28
C PHE A 101 2.99 0.98 21.73
N VAL A 102 1.76 1.47 21.97
CA VAL A 102 1.22 1.68 23.34
C VAL A 102 1.03 0.38 24.11
N GLY A 103 0.69 -0.72 23.42
CA GLY A 103 0.44 -2.02 24.02
C GLY A 103 1.69 -2.81 24.42
N MET A 104 2.90 -2.33 24.10
CA MET A 104 4.12 -3.08 24.40
C MET A 104 4.47 -3.12 25.89
N GLU A 105 5.08 -4.22 26.34
CA GLU A 105 5.58 -4.31 27.73
C GLU A 105 6.79 -3.41 28.00
N CYS A 106 7.48 -2.97 26.94
CA CYS A 106 8.62 -2.08 27.03
C CYS A 106 8.24 -0.59 27.06
N THR A 107 6.97 -0.25 26.82
CA THR A 107 6.48 1.14 26.83
C THR A 107 5.77 1.48 28.13
N TYR A 108 6.19 2.54 28.81
CA TYR A 108 5.61 2.99 30.09
C TYR A 108 4.23 3.66 29.95
N ILE A 109 3.75 3.84 28.72
CA ILE A 109 2.45 4.48 28.42
C ILE A 109 1.27 3.52 28.72
N GLY A 110 1.53 2.21 28.76
CA GLY A 110 0.51 1.19 28.96
C GLY A 110 -0.05 1.11 30.38
N GLY A 111 -1.19 0.46 30.52
CA GLY A 111 -1.84 0.18 31.80
C GLY A 111 -1.42 -1.16 32.40
N SER A 112 -2.37 -1.83 33.07
CA SER A 112 -2.14 -3.20 33.57
C SER A 112 -1.75 -4.16 32.43
N GLN A 113 -1.05 -5.25 32.75
CA GLN A 113 -0.69 -6.29 31.78
C GLN A 113 -1.91 -6.80 30.98
N ARG A 114 -3.07 -6.89 31.63
CA ARG A 114 -4.33 -7.30 31.00
C ARG A 114 -4.82 -6.26 29.99
N THR A 115 -4.68 -4.98 30.30
CA THR A 115 -5.03 -3.87 29.39
C THR A 115 -4.09 -3.86 28.18
N ASN A 116 -2.78 -3.97 28.40
CA ASN A 116 -1.78 -3.98 27.32
C ASN A 116 -2.00 -5.16 26.36
N ASN A 117 -2.31 -6.34 26.89
CA ASN A 117 -2.66 -7.50 26.06
C ASN A 117 -3.91 -7.26 25.18
N LYS A 118 -4.93 -6.56 25.70
CA LYS A 118 -6.13 -6.19 24.91
C LYS A 118 -5.80 -5.16 23.83
N VAL A 119 -4.94 -4.19 24.15
CA VAL A 119 -4.49 -3.17 23.20
C VAL A 119 -3.66 -3.81 22.07
N LEU A 120 -2.75 -4.74 22.39
CA LEU A 120 -2.01 -5.50 21.39
C LEU A 120 -2.92 -6.35 20.51
N PHE A 121 -3.96 -6.97 21.08
CA PHE A 121 -4.94 -7.71 20.31
C PHE A 121 -5.71 -6.80 19.35
N ALA A 122 -6.15 -5.63 19.82
CA ALA A 122 -6.75 -4.62 18.95
C ALA A 122 -5.78 -4.19 17.85
N ALA A 123 -4.53 -3.89 18.18
CA ALA A 123 -3.50 -3.53 17.22
C ALA A 123 -3.31 -4.59 16.13
N ALA A 124 -3.31 -5.87 16.50
CA ALA A 124 -3.25 -6.98 15.56
C ALA A 124 -4.47 -6.97 14.62
N VAL A 125 -5.69 -6.81 15.16
CA VAL A 125 -6.91 -6.69 14.35
C VAL A 125 -6.83 -5.53 13.37
N PHE A 126 -6.36 -4.35 13.81
CA PHE A 126 -6.16 -3.20 12.92
C PHE A 126 -5.15 -3.47 11.81
N HIS A 127 -4.03 -4.14 12.10
CA HIS A 127 -3.08 -4.57 11.08
C HIS A 127 -3.65 -5.62 10.13
N PHE A 128 -4.48 -6.55 10.61
CA PHE A 128 -5.16 -7.54 9.76
C PHE A 128 -6.23 -6.91 8.87
N LEU A 129 -6.97 -5.92 9.37
CA LEU A 129 -7.96 -5.19 8.58
C LEU A 129 -7.30 -4.26 7.56
N GLY A 130 -6.16 -3.66 7.91
CA GLY A 130 -5.41 -2.78 7.02
C GLY A 130 -4.56 -3.53 5.97
N GLY A 131 -4.12 -4.74 6.27
CA GLY A 131 -3.51 -5.68 5.33
C GLY A 131 -4.62 -6.47 4.65
N GLU A 132 -5.33 -5.82 3.73
CA GLU A 132 -6.53 -6.36 3.11
C GLU A 132 -6.36 -7.77 2.55
N TYR A 133 -7.38 -8.59 2.81
CA TYR A 133 -7.52 -9.94 2.28
C TYR A 133 -7.80 -9.84 0.78
N GLU A 134 -6.75 -9.91 -0.03
CA GLU A 134 -6.87 -9.95 -1.49
C GLU A 134 -7.58 -11.25 -1.91
N PRO A 135 -8.79 -11.22 -2.50
CA PRO A 135 -9.30 -12.36 -3.23
C PRO A 135 -8.36 -12.64 -4.43
N PRO A 136 -8.13 -13.90 -4.81
CA PRO A 136 -7.07 -14.33 -5.73
C PRO A 136 -7.06 -13.71 -7.15
N SER A 137 -8.01 -12.82 -7.48
CA SER A 137 -8.10 -12.11 -8.76
C SER A 137 -7.20 -10.88 -8.89
N ALA A 138 -6.63 -10.36 -7.81
CA ALA A 138 -5.76 -9.18 -7.83
C ALA A 138 -4.25 -9.50 -7.70
N LEU A 139 -3.89 -10.78 -7.73
CA LEU A 139 -2.53 -11.28 -7.96
C LEU A 139 -2.02 -11.01 -9.40
N ILE A 140 -2.64 -10.08 -10.12
CA ILE A 140 -2.26 -9.63 -11.45
C ILE A 140 -2.12 -8.10 -11.40
N ILE A 141 -1.19 -7.64 -10.58
CA ILE A 141 -0.40 -6.46 -10.91
C ILE A 141 1.03 -6.95 -11.14
#